data_AF-A0A7R9WSP5-F1
#
_entry.id   AF-A0A7R9WSP5-F1
#
_cell.length_a   1.000
_cell.length_b   1.000
_cell.length_c   1.000
_cell.angle_alpha   90.00
_cell.angle_beta   90.00
_cell.angle_gamma   90.00
#
_symmetry.space_group_name_H-M   'P 1'
#
loop_
_entity.id
_entity.type
_entity.pdbx_description
1 polymer ?
#
loop_
_entity_poly.entity_id
_entity_poly.type
_entity_poly.pdbx_seq_one_letter_code
_entity_poly.pdbx_strand_id
1 'polypeptide(L)'
;GGGASTKHEYLSRRLQAHETEIFHVRPVTPSRPQYIGSDIHFSCGLEVDSFNLMDNNTVEINLKRDLERLGKYIYVFVPVINTASVRVKVGGKQGTWSIHSQVPQKGGPNSCGSILRIAIDIKADGSEDDGMVSILF
;
A
#
# COMPACT_ATOMS: atom_id res chain seq x y z
N GLY A 1 -1.44 -7.13 -44.22
CA GLY A 1 -0.46 -7.08 -43.12
C GLY A 1 -1.10 -6.28 -42.02
N GLY A 2 -1.29 -6.78 -40.81
CA GLY A 2 -0.31 -7.40 -39.93
C GLY A 2 -0.57 -6.76 -38.56
N GLY A 3 -1.60 -7.25 -37.87
CA GLY A 3 -2.03 -6.71 -36.58
C GLY A 3 -0.96 -6.99 -35.52
N ALA A 4 -0.40 -5.92 -34.96
CA ALA A 4 0.53 -6.01 -33.86
C ALA A 4 -0.23 -6.53 -32.62
N SER A 5 -0.06 -7.83 -32.34
CA SER A 5 -0.46 -8.44 -31.09
C SER A 5 0.38 -7.82 -29.96
N THR A 6 -0.23 -6.95 -29.16
CA THR A 6 0.35 -6.50 -27.90
C THR A 6 0.47 -7.69 -26.96
N LYS A 7 1.66 -8.30 -26.91
CA LYS A 7 2.02 -9.25 -25.86
C LYS A 7 1.86 -8.53 -24.52
N HIS A 8 0.84 -8.92 -23.77
CA HIS A 8 0.74 -8.59 -22.36
C HIS A 8 1.89 -9.35 -21.67
N GLU A 9 2.97 -8.64 -21.31
CA GLU A 9 3.97 -9.17 -20.41
C GLU A 9 3.33 -9.24 -19.02
N TYR A 10 2.84 -10.43 -18.70
CA TYR A 10 2.43 -10.74 -17.34
C TYR A 10 3.71 -10.85 -16.51
N LEU A 11 3.85 -9.98 -15.50
CA LEU A 11 4.79 -10.21 -14.41
C LEU A 11 4.32 -11.46 -13.67
N SER A 12 4.80 -12.63 -14.08
CA SER A 12 4.47 -13.89 -13.43
C SER A 12 5.72 -14.51 -12.84
N ARG A 13 5.85 -14.43 -11.53
CA ARG A 13 6.75 -15.25 -10.75
C ARG A 13 6.01 -16.52 -10.32
N ARG A 14 6.70 -17.67 -10.35
CA ARG A 14 6.14 -18.90 -9.79
C ARG A 14 6.25 -18.83 -8.26
N LEU A 15 5.10 -18.73 -7.59
CA LEU A 15 4.99 -18.76 -6.14
C LEU A 15 5.27 -20.16 -5.60
N GLN A 16 5.96 -20.26 -4.47
CA GLN A 16 6.12 -21.51 -3.73
C GLN A 16 4.81 -21.95 -3.07
N ALA A 17 4.76 -23.19 -2.60
CA ALA A 17 3.66 -23.64 -1.75
C ALA A 17 3.59 -22.70 -0.53
N HIS A 18 2.44 -22.03 -0.35
CA HIS A 18 2.15 -21.05 0.71
C HIS A 18 2.71 -19.63 0.51
N GLU A 19 3.27 -19.33 -0.66
CA GLU A 19 3.66 -17.97 -0.98
C GLU A 19 2.51 -17.21 -1.64
N THR A 20 2.29 -15.97 -1.21
CA THR A 20 1.30 -15.04 -1.77
C THR A 20 2.01 -13.81 -2.30
N GLU A 21 1.68 -13.39 -3.52
CA GLU A 21 2.14 -12.16 -4.13
C GLU A 21 0.97 -11.21 -4.38
N ILE A 22 1.16 -9.94 -4.00
CA ILE A 22 0.13 -8.93 -4.10
C ILE A 22 0.12 -8.41 -5.54
N PHE A 23 -0.83 -8.89 -6.32
CA PHE A 23 -1.12 -8.32 -7.63
C PHE A 23 -2.22 -7.27 -7.49
N HIS A 24 -1.85 -6.00 -7.54
CA HIS A 24 -2.82 -4.93 -7.69
C HIS A 24 -3.33 -4.92 -9.14
N VAL A 25 -4.47 -5.57 -9.37
CA VAL A 25 -5.07 -5.72 -10.72
C VAL A 25 -5.60 -4.38 -11.26
N ARG A 26 -5.92 -3.42 -10.37
CA ARG A 26 -6.29 -2.06 -10.80
C ARG A 26 -5.03 -1.27 -11.20
N PRO A 27 -5.04 -0.54 -12.32
CA PRO A 27 -3.96 0.37 -12.64
C PRO A 27 -3.76 1.35 -11.49
N VAL A 28 -2.54 1.45 -10.96
CA VAL A 28 -2.23 2.56 -10.06
C VAL A 28 -2.26 3.85 -10.87
N THR A 29 -2.92 4.88 -10.33
CA THR A 29 -2.75 6.25 -10.84
C THR A 29 -1.34 6.74 -10.47
N PRO A 30 -0.41 6.93 -11.43
CA PRO A 30 1.01 7.19 -11.12
C PRO A 30 1.28 8.50 -10.38
N SER A 31 0.29 9.39 -10.31
CA SER A 31 0.39 10.69 -9.65
C SER A 31 -0.21 10.73 -8.25
N ARG A 32 -0.83 9.63 -7.77
CA ARG A 32 -1.58 9.65 -6.51
C ARG A 32 -1.32 8.41 -5.65
N PRO A 33 -1.10 8.58 -4.34
CA PRO A 33 -1.04 7.46 -3.41
C PRO A 33 -2.35 6.67 -3.40
N GLN A 34 -2.24 5.35 -3.21
CA GLN A 34 -3.37 4.43 -3.23
C GLN A 34 -3.21 3.32 -2.20
N TYR A 35 -4.27 3.02 -1.46
CA TYR A 35 -4.35 1.81 -0.65
C TYR A 35 -4.43 0.57 -1.55
N ILE A 36 -3.56 -0.41 -1.29
CA ILE A 36 -3.47 -1.63 -2.10
C ILE A 36 -4.14 -2.82 -1.39
N GLY A 37 -3.99 -2.92 -0.07
CA GLY A 37 -4.57 -4.02 0.73
C GLY A 37 -3.85 -4.24 2.06
N SER A 38 -4.16 -5.34 2.74
CA SER A 38 -3.49 -5.76 3.98
C SER A 38 -3.29 -7.27 4.08
N ASP A 39 -2.44 -7.69 5.03
CA ASP A 39 -2.31 -9.09 5.47
C ASP A 39 -3.52 -9.59 6.29
N ILE A 40 -4.48 -8.69 6.58
CA ILE A 40 -5.71 -9.03 7.31
C ILE A 40 -6.77 -9.50 6.30
N HIS A 41 -6.90 -8.78 5.20
CA HIS A 41 -7.74 -9.13 4.06
C HIS A 41 -7.12 -8.59 2.77
N PHE A 42 -6.85 -9.45 1.79
CA PHE A 42 -6.45 -8.99 0.46
C PHE A 42 -7.63 -8.42 -0.36
N SER A 43 -8.84 -8.38 0.20
CA SER A 43 -10.06 -7.90 -0.46
C SER A 43 -10.28 -6.40 -0.24
N CYS A 44 -9.87 -5.59 -1.22
CA CYS A 44 -10.37 -4.25 -1.55
C CYS A 44 -10.81 -3.30 -0.42
N GLY A 45 -10.09 -3.25 0.72
CA GLY A 45 -10.28 -2.19 1.72
C GLY A 45 -11.54 -2.30 2.56
N LEU A 46 -12.11 -3.51 2.72
CA LEU A 46 -13.19 -3.74 3.69
C LEU A 46 -12.77 -3.43 5.13
N GLU A 47 -11.46 -3.46 5.39
CA GLU A 47 -10.80 -3.09 6.62
C GLU A 47 -10.48 -1.59 6.73
N VAL A 48 -10.64 -0.82 5.66
CA VAL A 48 -10.39 0.63 5.64
C VAL A 48 -11.72 1.35 5.83
N ASP A 49 -11.78 2.20 6.84
CA ASP A 49 -12.92 3.09 7.08
C ASP A 49 -12.81 4.35 6.20
N SER A 50 -11.63 4.96 6.14
CA SER A 50 -11.37 6.10 5.26
C SER A 50 -9.95 6.14 4.73
N PHE A 51 -9.78 6.66 3.51
CA PHE A 51 -8.48 6.97 2.91
C PHE A 51 -8.50 8.41 2.41
N ASN A 52 -7.72 9.27 3.07
CA ASN A 52 -7.70 10.71 2.82
C ASN A 52 -6.32 11.13 2.31
N LEU A 53 -6.31 11.89 1.22
CA LEU A 53 -5.11 12.57 0.74
C LEU A 53 -5.21 14.04 1.18
N MET A 54 -4.28 14.44 2.03
CA MET A 54 -4.15 15.81 2.53
C MET A 54 -3.28 16.65 1.61
N ASP A 55 -3.48 17.97 1.59
CA ASP A 55 -2.78 18.92 0.71
C ASP A 55 -1.25 18.98 0.94
N ASN A 56 -0.76 18.48 2.06
CA ASN A 56 0.63 18.54 2.51
C ASN A 56 1.41 17.23 2.23
N ASN A 57 1.10 16.51 1.15
CA ASN A 57 1.71 15.20 0.85
C ASN A 57 1.55 14.19 2.02
N THR A 58 0.46 14.31 2.76
CA THR A 58 0.11 13.34 3.79
C THR A 58 -1.03 12.47 3.31
N VAL A 59 -0.89 11.16 3.52
CA VAL A 59 -1.97 10.20 3.39
C VAL A 59 -2.39 9.78 4.78
N GLU A 60 -3.67 9.86 5.07
CA GLU A 60 -4.26 9.32 6.28
C GLU A 60 -5.17 8.15 5.93
N ILE A 61 -4.99 7.05 6.65
CA ILE A 61 -5.74 5.81 6.47
C ILE A 61 -6.30 5.48 7.84
N ASN A 62 -7.62 5.44 7.96
CA ASN A 62 -8.30 4.96 9.15
C ASN A 62 -8.76 3.54 8.89
N LEU A 63 -8.30 2.61 9.72
CA LEU A 63 -8.67 1.20 9.66
C LEU A 63 -9.82 0.92 10.63
N LYS A 64 -10.66 -0.05 10.28
CA LYS A 64 -11.70 -0.54 11.19
C LYS A 64 -11.08 -1.12 12.45
N ARG A 65 -11.62 -0.67 13.59
CA ARG A 65 -11.14 -0.95 14.94
C ARG A 65 -12.08 -1.83 15.76
N ASP A 66 -12.97 -2.57 15.09
CA ASP A 66 -13.94 -3.45 15.76
C ASP A 66 -13.29 -4.69 16.39
N LEU A 67 -12.09 -5.05 15.94
CA LEU A 67 -11.37 -6.25 16.37
C LEU A 67 -9.88 -5.95 16.49
N GLU A 68 -9.24 -6.55 17.51
CA GLU A 68 -7.79 -6.51 17.70
C GLU A 68 -7.07 -7.24 16.55
N ARG A 69 -5.99 -6.63 16.06
CA ARG A 69 -5.16 -7.15 14.95
C ARG A 69 -3.71 -6.77 15.18
N LEU A 70 -2.90 -7.73 15.62
CA LEU A 70 -1.48 -7.54 15.93
C LEU A 70 -0.56 -8.19 14.90
N GLY A 71 0.59 -7.56 14.68
CA GLY A 71 1.65 -8.09 13.81
C GLY A 71 1.26 -8.17 12.34
N LYS A 72 0.36 -7.29 11.89
CA LYS A 72 -0.17 -7.26 10.52
C LYS A 72 0.47 -6.13 9.74
N TYR A 73 0.26 -6.16 8.42
CA TYR A 73 0.78 -5.13 7.53
C TYR A 73 -0.32 -4.62 6.60
N ILE A 74 -0.21 -3.34 6.24
CA ILE A 74 -0.91 -2.77 5.10
C ILE A 74 0.07 -2.42 3.99
N TYR A 75 -0.46 -2.33 2.78
CA TYR A 75 0.29 -2.04 1.57
C TYR A 75 -0.27 -0.79 0.91
N VAL A 76 0.60 0.19 0.69
CA VAL A 76 0.22 1.49 0.15
C VAL A 76 1.16 1.83 -0.99
N PHE A 77 0.60 2.08 -2.17
CA PHE A 77 1.35 2.66 -3.27
C PHE A 77 1.59 4.13 -3.00
N VAL A 78 2.83 4.55 -3.13
CA VAL A 78 3.25 5.96 -3.15
C VAL A 78 3.93 6.23 -4.50
N PRO A 79 3.65 7.37 -5.16
CA PRO A 79 4.30 7.75 -6.43
C PRO A 79 5.82 7.90 -6.25
N VAL A 80 6.59 8.24 -7.30
CA VAL A 80 8.05 8.40 -7.17
C VAL A 80 8.37 9.56 -6.23
N ILE A 81 8.77 9.22 -4.99
CA ILE A 81 9.17 10.16 -3.93
C ILE A 81 10.48 9.64 -3.37
N ASN A 82 11.34 10.55 -2.92
CA ASN A 82 12.53 10.15 -2.19
C ASN A 82 12.08 9.44 -0.90
N THR A 83 12.20 8.11 -0.85
CA THR A 83 11.73 7.35 0.31
C THR A 83 12.50 7.68 1.59
N ALA A 84 13.63 8.39 1.51
CA ALA A 84 14.36 8.89 2.68
C ALA A 84 13.58 9.96 3.48
N SER A 85 12.62 10.67 2.87
CA SER A 85 11.77 11.64 3.58
C SER A 85 10.50 11.03 4.17
N VAL A 86 10.20 9.77 3.82
CA VAL A 86 8.95 9.12 4.23
C VAL A 86 8.91 8.94 5.74
N ARG A 87 7.90 9.52 6.37
CA ARG A 87 7.60 9.30 7.79
C ARG A 87 6.23 8.66 7.92
N VAL A 88 6.20 7.52 8.60
CA VAL A 88 4.97 6.80 8.90
C VAL A 88 4.65 6.93 10.38
N LYS A 89 3.40 7.26 10.71
CA LYS A 89 2.85 7.12 12.05
C LYS A 89 1.74 6.08 12.04
N VAL A 90 1.65 5.29 13.10
CA VAL A 90 0.60 4.29 13.35
C VAL A 90 0.17 4.43 14.80
N GLY A 91 -1.13 4.63 15.05
CA GLY A 91 -1.61 4.82 16.42
C GLY A 91 -0.96 6.01 17.11
N GLY A 92 -0.76 7.12 16.39
CA GLY A 92 -0.08 8.33 16.88
C GLY A 92 1.44 8.20 17.08
N LYS A 93 2.02 7.00 16.94
CA LYS A 93 3.45 6.72 17.19
C LYS A 93 4.22 6.53 15.91
N GLN A 94 5.55 6.67 15.97
CA GLN A 94 6.42 6.37 14.83
C GLN A 94 6.24 4.90 14.41
N GLY A 95 5.79 4.70 13.17
CA GLY A 95 5.53 3.38 12.60
C GLY A 95 6.75 2.77 11.93
N THR A 96 6.79 1.43 11.90
CA THR A 96 7.78 0.65 11.15
C THR A 96 7.25 0.38 9.74
N TRP A 97 8.10 0.56 8.74
CA TRP A 97 7.74 0.32 7.35
C TRP A 97 8.96 -0.06 6.51
N SER A 98 8.72 -0.63 5.33
CA SER A 98 9.75 -0.94 4.34
C SER A 98 9.19 -0.84 2.92
N ILE A 99 10.06 -0.80 1.91
CA ILE A 99 9.66 -0.94 0.52
C ILE A 99 9.41 -2.43 0.24
N HIS A 100 8.20 -2.77 -0.19
CA HIS A 100 7.87 -4.13 -0.62
C HIS A 100 8.28 -4.38 -2.07
N SER A 101 7.92 -3.46 -2.96
CA SER A 101 8.23 -3.54 -4.39
C SER A 101 8.24 -2.16 -5.05
N GLN A 102 8.87 -2.08 -6.21
CA GLN A 102 8.80 -0.92 -7.11
C GLN A 102 7.75 -1.21 -8.17
N VAL A 103 6.87 -0.25 -8.47
CA VAL A 103 5.88 -0.40 -9.54
C VAL A 103 6.47 0.11 -10.85
N PRO A 104 6.61 -0.72 -11.89
CA PRO A 104 7.22 -0.30 -13.15
C PRO A 104 6.34 0.72 -13.89
N GLN A 105 6.97 1.70 -14.54
CA GLN A 105 6.30 2.59 -15.47
C GLN A 105 6.10 1.89 -16.81
N LYS A 106 4.89 1.96 -17.38
CA LYS A 106 4.61 1.35 -18.68
C LYS A 106 5.51 1.96 -19.77
N GLY A 107 6.30 1.10 -20.44
CA GLY A 107 7.10 1.49 -21.60
C GLY A 107 8.44 2.17 -21.29
N GLY A 108 8.94 2.08 -20.06
CA GLY A 108 10.26 2.61 -19.69
C GLY A 108 10.96 1.77 -18.62
N PRO A 109 12.27 1.98 -18.41
CA PRO A 109 13.05 1.26 -17.40
C PRO A 109 12.81 1.77 -15.97
N ASN A 110 12.10 2.90 -15.81
CA ASN A 110 11.90 3.58 -14.54
C ASN A 110 10.67 3.04 -13.80
N SER A 111 10.66 3.13 -12.47
CA SER A 111 9.46 2.89 -11.66
C SER A 111 8.57 4.14 -11.64
N CYS A 112 7.26 3.95 -11.54
CA CYS A 112 6.29 5.02 -11.32
C CYS A 112 5.95 5.23 -9.83
N GLY A 113 6.58 4.48 -8.94
CA GLY A 113 6.41 4.59 -7.50
C GLY A 113 6.82 3.31 -6.76
N SER A 114 6.57 3.31 -5.46
CA SER A 114 6.89 2.21 -4.54
C SER A 114 5.65 1.72 -3.83
N ILE A 115 5.58 0.42 -3.55
CA ILE A 115 4.63 -0.13 -2.59
C ILE A 115 5.33 -0.17 -1.23
N LEU A 116 4.82 0.61 -0.30
CA LEU A 116 5.22 0.58 1.10
C LEU A 116 4.49 -0.55 1.81
N ARG A 117 5.22 -1.33 2.60
CA ARG A 117 4.68 -2.27 3.59
C ARG A 117 4.80 -1.63 4.95
N ILE A 118 3.67 -1.40 5.61
CA ILE A 118 3.59 -0.67 6.89
C ILE A 118 3.08 -1.63 7.95
N ALA A 119 3.83 -1.79 9.04
CA ALA A 119 3.40 -2.60 10.18
C ALA A 119 2.27 -1.88 10.93
N ILE A 120 1.24 -2.64 11.30
CA ILE A 120 0.08 -2.14 12.04
C ILE A 120 -0.23 -3.05 13.22
N ASP A 121 -0.63 -2.40 14.32
CA ASP A 121 -1.20 -3.03 15.50
C ASP A 121 -2.47 -2.26 15.86
N ILE A 122 -3.62 -2.88 15.66
CA ILE A 122 -4.93 -2.36 16.05
C ILE A 122 -5.33 -3.04 17.35
N LYS A 123 -5.63 -2.26 18.38
CA LYS A 123 -5.94 -2.81 19.71
C LYS A 123 -7.43 -2.96 19.96
N ALA A 124 -8.27 -2.29 19.18
CA ALA A 124 -9.71 -2.15 19.42
C ALA A 124 -10.02 -1.61 20.82
N ASP A 125 -9.18 -0.70 21.33
CA ASP A 125 -9.29 -0.15 22.69
C ASP A 125 -10.18 1.10 22.79
N GLY A 126 -10.72 1.54 21.65
CA GLY A 126 -11.59 2.71 21.55
C GLY A 126 -10.86 4.05 21.50
N SER A 127 -9.53 4.07 21.57
CA SER A 127 -8.76 5.31 21.43
C SER A 127 -8.93 5.91 20.03
N GLU A 128 -8.81 7.25 19.94
CA GLU A 128 -9.01 7.98 18.69
C GLU A 128 -7.93 7.66 17.65
N ASP A 129 -6.71 7.41 18.10
CA ASP A 129 -5.59 7.09 17.24
C ASP A 129 -5.57 5.60 16.81
N ASP A 130 -6.32 4.71 17.48
CA ASP A 130 -6.31 3.28 17.15
C ASP A 130 -6.83 3.02 15.74
N GLY A 131 -6.02 2.31 14.95
CA GLY A 131 -6.29 2.08 13.52
C GLY A 131 -5.92 3.24 12.59
N MET A 132 -5.42 4.38 13.10
CA MET A 132 -4.96 5.49 12.27
C MET A 132 -3.53 5.25 11.77
N VAL A 133 -3.33 5.42 10.47
CA VAL A 133 -2.02 5.42 9.80
C VAL A 133 -1.84 6.73 9.04
N SER A 134 -0.76 7.47 9.32
CA SER A 134 -0.40 8.69 8.60
C SER A 134 0.94 8.51 7.90
N ILE A 135 1.01 8.84 6.61
CA ILE A 135 2.22 8.73 5.80
C ILE A 135 2.51 10.10 5.21
N LEU A 136 3.59 10.72 5.67
CA LEU A 136 4.13 11.95 5.08
C LEU A 136 5.27 11.58 4.13
N PHE A 137 5.29 12.16 2.93
CA PHE A 137 6.31 11.91 1.92
C PHE A 137 6.91 13.17 1.30
#